data_AF-A0A6U3XWP9-F1
#
_entry.id   AF-A0A6U3XWP9-F1
#
_cell.length_a   1.000
_cell.length_b   1.000
_cell.length_c   1.000
_cell.angle_alpha   90.00
_cell.angle_beta   90.00
_cell.angle_gamma   90.00
#
_symmetry.space_group_name_H-M   'P 1'
#
loop_
_entity.id
_entity.type
_entity.pdbx_description
1 polymer ?
#
loop_
_entity_poly.entity_id
_entity_poly.type
_entity_poly.pdbx_seq_one_letter_code
_entity_poly.pdbx_strand_id
1 'polypeptide(L)'
;YDKPEGFGLLNTQLNEVEGGADANRLRKRGQICVGVLPVVEGLYPGVIIEKPFERDSATFAELDPQTSGCFDESELFRIDHCLGKEVVLNLAPPRQPSRASWNRRYIKSVEITFKEDLGTGSRGGYFDKFGIIRDIMQNHLLQVFVLCAMKATDV
;
A
#
# COMPACT_ATOMS: atom_id res chain seq x y z
N TYR A 1 -3.12 -21.60 7.95
CA TYR A 1 -3.82 -20.35 7.56
C TYR A 1 -4.75 -20.56 6.35
N ASP A 2 -5.16 -21.79 6.13
CA ASP A 2 -5.72 -22.35 4.89
C ASP A 2 -6.84 -23.36 5.18
N LYS A 3 -7.04 -23.69 6.47
CA LYS A 3 -8.07 -24.61 6.94
C LYS A 3 -9.40 -23.89 7.16
N PRO A 4 -10.50 -24.30 6.51
CA PRO A 4 -11.82 -23.70 6.68
C PRO A 4 -12.27 -23.62 8.14
N GLU A 5 -11.93 -24.63 8.95
CA GLU A 5 -12.30 -24.72 10.36
C GLU A 5 -11.68 -23.57 11.18
N GLY A 6 -10.45 -23.17 10.85
CA GLY A 6 -9.77 -22.05 11.49
C GLY A 6 -10.45 -20.70 11.18
N PHE A 7 -10.97 -20.53 9.96
CA PHE A 7 -11.74 -19.34 9.60
C PHE A 7 -13.10 -19.31 10.29
N GLY A 8 -13.74 -20.47 10.48
CA GLY A 8 -14.97 -20.60 11.26
C GLY A 8 -14.76 -20.16 12.72
N LEU A 9 -13.70 -20.64 13.38
CA LEU A 9 -13.36 -20.26 14.75
C LEU A 9 -13.08 -18.76 14.88
N LEU A 10 -12.32 -18.19 13.93
CA LEU A 10 -12.05 -16.74 13.90
C LEU A 10 -13.36 -15.94 13.78
N ASN A 11 -14.28 -16.37 12.91
CA ASN A 11 -15.56 -15.69 12.73
C ASN A 11 -16.42 -15.72 14.00
N THR A 12 -16.43 -16.85 14.72
CA THR A 12 -17.12 -16.96 16.01
C THR A 12 -16.53 -16.01 17.04
N GLN A 13 -15.20 -15.97 17.18
CA GLN A 13 -14.53 -15.06 18.11
C GLN A 13 -14.78 -13.58 17.78
N LEU A 14 -14.80 -13.21 16.49
CA LEU A 14 -15.15 -11.85 16.09
C LEU A 14 -16.60 -11.50 16.46
N ASN A 15 -17.56 -12.40 16.19
CA ASN A 15 -18.96 -12.19 16.56
C ASN A 15 -19.14 -11.99 18.08
N GLU A 16 -18.38 -12.73 18.90
CA GLU A 16 -18.41 -12.60 20.37
C GLU A 16 -17.92 -11.22 20.82
N VAL A 17 -16.85 -10.71 20.20
CA VAL A 17 -16.29 -9.37 20.50
C VAL A 17 -17.23 -8.26 20.03
N GLU A 18 -17.87 -8.43 18.87
CA GLU A 18 -18.75 -7.42 18.27
C GLU A 18 -20.10 -7.32 18.99
N GLY A 19 -20.50 -8.34 19.76
CA GLY A 19 -21.66 -8.27 20.66
C GLY A 19 -23.00 -7.97 19.96
N GLY A 20 -23.11 -8.24 18.66
CA GLY A 20 -24.30 -7.97 17.85
C GLY A 20 -24.46 -6.52 17.36
N ALA A 21 -23.44 -5.67 17.54
CA ALA A 21 -23.39 -4.36 16.89
C ALA A 21 -23.02 -4.50 15.40
N ASP A 22 -23.49 -3.57 14.55
CA ASP A 22 -22.99 -3.43 13.18
C ASP A 22 -21.51 -3.01 13.24
N ALA A 23 -20.62 -3.99 13.09
CA ALA A 23 -19.18 -3.82 13.21
C ALA A 23 -18.51 -3.92 11.83
N ASN A 24 -17.68 -2.92 11.51
CA ASN A 24 -16.88 -2.93 10.29
C ASN A 24 -15.64 -3.81 10.49
N ARG A 25 -15.47 -4.80 9.62
CA ARG A 25 -14.34 -5.74 9.67
C ARG A 25 -13.27 -5.37 8.65
N LEU A 26 -12.09 -5.02 9.14
CA LEU A 26 -10.87 -4.92 8.33
C LEU A 26 -10.05 -6.21 8.51
N ARG A 27 -9.77 -6.91 7.42
CA ARG A 27 -9.03 -8.18 7.44
C ARG A 27 -7.63 -7.99 6.89
N LYS A 28 -6.64 -8.56 7.56
CA LYS A 28 -5.26 -8.68 7.05
C LYS A 28 -4.80 -10.12 7.34
N ARG A 29 -3.94 -10.69 6.48
CA ARG A 29 -3.53 -12.10 6.52
C ARG A 29 -1.99 -12.17 6.63
N GLY A 30 -1.45 -12.87 7.64
CA GLY A 30 0.00 -13.07 7.83
C GLY A 30 0.58 -14.03 6.77
N GLN A 31 1.67 -13.78 6.02
CA GLN A 31 3.02 -13.22 6.32
C GLN A 31 3.17 -11.69 6.27
N ILE A 32 2.06 -10.96 6.35
CA ILE A 32 1.97 -9.50 6.34
C ILE A 32 1.21 -9.02 7.59
N CYS A 33 1.78 -8.06 8.35
CA CYS A 33 1.43 -7.70 9.74
C CYS A 33 0.06 -7.01 9.97
N VAL A 34 -1.04 -7.74 10.15
CA VAL A 34 -1.99 -7.60 11.30
C VAL A 34 -2.26 -6.33 12.13
N GLY A 35 -2.25 -5.08 11.64
CA GLY A 35 -2.56 -3.90 12.48
C GLY A 35 -4.05 -3.50 12.49
N VAL A 36 -4.62 -3.25 13.68
CA VAL A 36 -5.99 -2.70 13.86
C VAL A 36 -5.90 -1.17 13.97
N LEU A 37 -6.65 -0.45 13.14
CA LEU A 37 -6.91 0.99 13.31
C LEU A 37 -8.42 1.18 13.58
N PRO A 38 -8.80 2.14 14.44
CA PRO A 38 -10.21 2.40 14.74
C PRO A 38 -10.95 2.96 13.52
N VAL A 39 -12.20 2.54 13.36
CA VAL A 39 -13.10 2.95 12.28
C VAL A 39 -13.75 4.29 12.61
N VAL A 40 -13.78 5.17 11.60
CA VAL A 40 -14.60 6.39 11.53
C VAL A 40 -15.87 6.04 10.73
N GLU A 41 -17.05 6.53 11.11
CA GLU A 41 -18.32 6.26 10.40
C GLU A 41 -18.18 6.47 8.87
N GLY A 42 -18.67 5.50 8.07
CA GLY A 42 -18.69 5.56 6.60
C GLY A 42 -17.66 4.70 5.85
N LEU A 43 -16.81 3.93 6.55
CA LEU A 43 -15.81 3.05 5.93
C LEU A 43 -16.35 1.63 5.68
N TYR A 44 -16.39 1.22 4.40
CA TYR A 44 -16.69 -0.15 3.94
C TYR A 44 -15.66 -1.17 4.47
N PRO A 45 -16.04 -2.46 4.64
CA PRO A 45 -15.07 -3.50 4.97
C PRO A 45 -14.01 -3.60 3.87
N GLY A 46 -12.74 -3.51 4.27
CA GLY A 46 -11.60 -3.50 3.37
C GLY A 46 -10.53 -4.53 3.75
N VAL A 47 -9.78 -5.00 2.77
CA VAL A 47 -8.62 -5.87 2.95
C VAL A 47 -7.36 -5.07 2.73
N ILE A 48 -6.49 -5.12 3.74
CA ILE A 48 -5.19 -4.46 3.69
C ILE A 48 -4.14 -5.48 3.23
N ILE A 49 -3.42 -5.16 2.15
CA ILE A 49 -2.37 -6.00 1.57
C ILE A 49 -1.06 -5.23 1.61
N GLU A 50 -0.01 -5.81 2.19
CA GLU A 50 1.33 -5.20 2.17
C GLU A 50 2.19 -5.80 1.05
N LYS A 51 3.31 -5.13 0.75
CA LYS A 51 4.36 -5.69 -0.10
C LYS A 51 4.95 -6.97 0.52
N PRO A 52 5.50 -7.90 -0.29
CA PRO A 52 5.67 -7.83 -1.75
C PRO A 52 4.41 -8.20 -2.54
N PHE A 53 4.10 -7.42 -3.59
CA PHE A 53 3.04 -7.72 -4.57
C PHE A 53 3.61 -8.53 -5.75
N GLU A 54 4.25 -9.66 -5.42
CA GLU A 54 5.03 -10.48 -6.36
C GLU A 54 6.34 -9.82 -6.87
N ARG A 55 7.04 -10.51 -7.78
CA ARG A 55 8.40 -10.16 -8.21
C ARG A 55 8.47 -9.47 -9.56
N ASP A 56 7.47 -9.66 -10.40
CA ASP A 56 7.37 -9.13 -11.75
C ASP A 56 5.91 -9.12 -12.22
N SER A 57 5.68 -8.57 -13.41
CA SER A 57 4.34 -8.48 -14.00
C SER A 57 3.70 -9.83 -14.30
N ALA A 58 4.50 -10.87 -14.59
CA ALA A 58 3.97 -12.19 -14.92
C ALA A 58 3.44 -12.88 -13.66
N THR A 59 4.26 -12.91 -12.61
CA THR A 59 3.88 -13.43 -11.29
C THR A 59 2.72 -12.65 -10.67
N PHE A 60 2.70 -11.32 -10.83
CA PHE A 60 1.56 -10.51 -10.40
C PHE A 60 0.27 -10.84 -11.18
N ALA A 61 0.36 -11.06 -12.50
CA ALA A 61 -0.80 -11.44 -13.32
C ALA A 61 -1.38 -12.82 -12.94
N GLU A 62 -0.61 -13.70 -12.31
CA GLU A 62 -1.09 -14.96 -11.74
C GLU A 62 -1.81 -14.77 -10.39
N LEU A 63 -1.40 -13.77 -9.60
CA LEU A 63 -1.96 -13.46 -8.28
C LEU A 63 -3.21 -12.56 -8.36
N ASP A 64 -3.21 -11.60 -9.28
CA ASP A 64 -4.23 -10.55 -9.39
C ASP A 64 -5.66 -11.12 -9.55
N PRO A 65 -5.92 -12.15 -10.39
CA PRO A 65 -7.25 -12.75 -10.49
C PRO A 65 -7.72 -13.43 -9.19
N GLN A 66 -6.79 -13.92 -8.36
CA GLN A 66 -7.13 -14.58 -7.10
C GLN A 66 -7.59 -13.57 -6.04
N THR A 67 -7.08 -12.34 -6.12
CA THR A 67 -7.45 -11.25 -5.20
C THR A 67 -8.67 -10.47 -5.71
N SER A 68 -8.65 -10.05 -6.98
CA SER A 68 -9.77 -9.35 -7.63
C SER A 68 -11.02 -10.24 -7.82
N GLY A 69 -10.87 -11.57 -7.84
CA GLY A 69 -12.01 -12.49 -7.83
C GLY A 69 -12.67 -12.65 -6.46
N CYS A 70 -12.03 -12.17 -5.38
CA CYS A 70 -12.54 -12.29 -4.02
C CYS A 70 -13.05 -10.96 -3.42
N PHE A 71 -12.58 -9.82 -3.94
CA PHE A 71 -12.85 -8.49 -3.41
C PHE A 71 -12.98 -7.49 -4.56
N ASP A 72 -13.88 -6.52 -4.41
CA ASP A 72 -13.92 -5.38 -5.32
C ASP A 72 -12.69 -4.48 -5.10
N GLU A 73 -12.24 -3.79 -6.16
CA GLU A 73 -11.04 -2.94 -6.05
C GLU A 73 -11.20 -1.82 -5.01
N SER A 74 -12.44 -1.34 -4.76
CA SER A 74 -12.74 -0.37 -3.69
C SER A 74 -12.54 -0.91 -2.28
N GLU A 75 -12.50 -2.23 -2.11
CA GLU A 75 -12.25 -2.91 -0.85
C GLU A 75 -10.76 -3.27 -0.67
N LEU A 76 -9.92 -3.08 -1.70
CA LEU A 76 -8.52 -3.47 -1.71
C LEU A 76 -7.60 -2.30 -1.37
N PHE A 77 -6.96 -2.35 -0.20
CA PHE A 77 -6.02 -1.34 0.28
C PHE A 77 -4.59 -1.89 0.22
N ARG A 78 -3.91 -1.65 -0.90
CA ARG A 78 -2.51 -2.03 -1.12
C ARG A 78 -1.58 -0.99 -0.47
N ILE A 79 -0.83 -1.41 0.55
CA ILE A 79 -0.01 -0.50 1.37
C ILE A 79 1.36 -0.29 0.74
N ASP A 80 1.66 0.99 0.54
CA ASP A 80 3.01 1.51 0.44
C ASP A 80 3.21 2.49 1.61
N HIS A 81 4.03 2.10 2.59
CA HIS A 81 4.22 2.89 3.81
C HIS A 81 4.82 4.29 3.54
N CYS A 82 5.51 4.50 2.40
CA CYS A 82 6.04 5.81 2.06
C CYS A 82 4.93 6.82 1.76
N LEU A 83 3.76 6.38 1.27
CA LEU A 83 2.59 7.24 1.06
C LEU A 83 2.03 7.83 2.36
N GLY A 84 2.22 7.15 3.49
CA GLY A 84 1.79 7.64 4.81
C GLY A 84 2.74 8.62 5.47
N LYS A 85 3.92 8.89 4.88
CA LYS A 85 4.88 9.84 5.45
C LYS A 85 4.42 11.27 5.19
N GLU A 86 4.47 12.13 6.21
CA GLU A 86 4.03 13.53 6.14
C GLU A 86 4.67 14.28 4.96
N VAL A 87 5.97 14.08 4.73
CA VAL A 87 6.69 14.69 3.60
C VAL A 87 6.14 14.28 2.22
N VAL A 88 5.62 13.06 2.09
CA VAL A 88 5.02 12.55 0.84
C VAL A 88 3.59 13.04 0.69
N LEU A 89 2.81 13.04 1.77
CA LEU A 89 1.45 13.61 1.79
C LEU A 89 1.46 15.10 1.42
N ASN A 90 2.50 15.82 1.85
CA ASN A 90 2.69 17.23 1.54
C ASN A 90 3.15 17.51 0.10
N LEU A 91 3.35 16.50 -0.77
CA LEU A 91 3.65 16.74 -2.20
C LEU A 91 2.41 17.15 -3.01
N ALA A 92 1.22 16.71 -2.61
CA ALA A 92 0.00 16.99 -3.37
C ALA A 92 -0.55 18.42 -3.17
N PRO A 93 -0.68 18.96 -1.94
CA PRO A 93 -1.26 20.29 -1.72
C PRO A 93 -0.48 21.48 -2.34
N PRO A 94 0.86 21.57 -2.23
CA PRO A 94 1.63 22.69 -2.79
C PRO A 94 1.62 22.76 -4.31
N ARG A 95 1.27 21.66 -5.02
CA ARG A 95 1.18 21.67 -6.48
C ARG A 95 -0.03 22.44 -6.99
N GLN A 96 -1.07 22.65 -6.18
CA GLN A 96 -2.26 23.39 -6.62
C GLN A 96 -1.99 24.89 -6.84
N PRO A 97 -1.29 25.61 -5.94
CA PRO A 97 -0.84 26.97 -6.19
C PRO A 97 0.20 27.07 -7.33
N SER A 98 1.06 26.06 -7.50
CA SER A 98 2.14 26.07 -8.50
C SER A 98 1.78 25.41 -9.85
N ARG A 99 0.49 25.12 -10.13
CA ARG A 99 0.06 24.39 -11.34
C ARG A 99 0.62 25.00 -12.64
N ALA A 100 0.64 26.33 -12.73
CA ALA A 100 1.10 27.04 -13.92
C ALA A 100 2.62 26.91 -14.16
N SER A 101 3.41 26.74 -13.11
CA SER A 101 4.87 26.59 -13.19
C SER A 101 5.33 25.12 -13.14
N TRP A 102 4.47 24.19 -12.74
CA TRP A 102 4.84 22.76 -12.66
C TRP A 102 4.78 22.05 -14.01
N ASN A 103 5.66 22.43 -14.94
CA ASN A 103 5.78 21.83 -16.26
C ASN A 103 7.17 22.02 -16.89
N ARG A 104 7.42 21.34 -18.02
CA ARG A 104 8.71 21.36 -18.74
C ARG A 104 9.22 22.73 -19.19
N ARG A 105 8.37 23.78 -19.20
CA ARG A 105 8.81 25.14 -19.57
C ARG A 105 9.58 25.82 -18.44
N TYR A 106 9.30 25.45 -17.18
CA TYR A 106 9.87 26.07 -16.00
C TYR A 106 10.72 25.10 -15.15
N ILE A 107 10.49 23.79 -15.29
CA ILE A 107 11.25 22.75 -14.58
C ILE A 107 12.23 22.09 -15.54
N LYS A 108 13.53 22.16 -15.21
CA LYS A 108 14.61 21.48 -15.94
C LYS A 108 14.68 19.98 -15.62
N SER A 109 14.61 19.63 -14.33
CA SER A 109 14.72 18.25 -13.85
C SER A 109 14.05 18.10 -12.49
N VAL A 110 13.62 16.87 -12.19
CA VAL A 110 13.15 16.44 -10.87
C VAL A 110 14.06 15.31 -10.43
N GLU A 111 14.64 15.43 -9.24
CA GLU A 111 15.47 14.39 -8.64
C GLU A 111 14.75 13.83 -7.42
N ILE A 112 14.65 12.50 -7.35
CA ILE A 112 14.07 11.79 -6.21
C ILE A 112 15.14 10.85 -5.69
N THR A 113 15.59 11.11 -4.47
CA THR A 113 16.72 10.39 -3.88
C THR A 113 16.25 9.57 -2.69
N PHE A 114 16.68 8.31 -2.65
CA PHE A 114 16.58 7.45 -1.48
C PHE A 114 17.99 7.09 -1.02
N LYS A 115 18.29 7.35 0.25
CA LYS A 115 19.56 7.02 0.90
C LYS A 115 19.26 6.42 2.25
N GLU A 116 19.97 5.35 2.58
CA GLU A 116 19.99 4.75 3.91
C GLU A 116 21.45 4.59 4.30
N ASP A 117 21.77 4.97 5.54
CA ASP A 117 23.12 4.78 6.10
C ASP A 117 23.34 3.34 6.59
N LEU A 118 22.27 2.52 6.58
CA LEU A 118 22.26 1.14 7.03
C LEU A 118 22.54 0.20 5.87
N GLY A 119 23.47 -0.74 6.06
CA GLY A 119 23.67 -1.87 5.14
C GLY A 119 22.52 -2.89 5.24
N THR A 120 22.60 -3.97 4.45
CA THR A 120 21.53 -4.99 4.38
C THR A 120 21.29 -5.75 5.69
N GLY A 121 22.22 -5.69 6.65
CA GLY A 121 22.06 -6.24 8.00
C GLY A 121 21.56 -7.69 8.00
N SER A 122 20.60 -8.00 8.88
CA SER A 122 19.94 -9.31 8.94
C SER A 122 19.02 -9.61 7.75
N ARG A 123 18.74 -8.62 6.89
CA ARG A 123 17.91 -8.76 5.68
C ARG A 123 18.73 -9.17 4.45
N GLY A 124 20.05 -9.39 4.58
CA GLY A 124 20.95 -9.73 3.47
C GLY A 124 20.42 -10.84 2.56
N GLY A 125 19.97 -11.97 3.12
CA GLY A 125 19.45 -13.09 2.32
C GLY A 125 18.10 -12.82 1.61
N TYR A 126 17.28 -11.90 2.13
CA TYR A 126 16.07 -11.44 1.45
C TYR A 126 16.41 -10.44 0.35
N PHE A 127 17.29 -9.48 0.67
CA PHE A 127 17.71 -8.42 -0.24
C PHE A 127 18.45 -8.98 -1.46
N ASP A 128 19.27 -10.03 -1.29
CA ASP A 128 20.00 -10.66 -2.39
C ASP A 128 19.08 -11.23 -3.48
N LYS A 129 17.88 -11.71 -3.09
CA LYS A 129 16.89 -12.26 -4.02
C LYS A 129 15.98 -11.19 -4.64
N PHE A 130 15.68 -10.13 -3.92
CA PHE A 130 14.73 -9.10 -4.36
C PHE A 130 15.41 -7.90 -5.05
N GLY A 131 16.53 -7.45 -4.50
CA GLY A 131 17.31 -6.29 -4.95
C GLY A 131 16.65 -4.94 -4.65
N ILE A 132 17.44 -3.87 -4.81
CA ILE A 132 17.01 -2.49 -4.52
C ILE A 132 15.83 -2.03 -5.39
N ILE A 133 15.74 -2.53 -6.63
CA ILE A 133 14.68 -2.14 -7.56
C ILE A 133 13.31 -2.56 -7.00
N ARG A 134 13.18 -3.81 -6.54
CA ARG A 134 11.90 -4.31 -6.01
C ARG A 134 11.64 -3.85 -4.59
N ASP A 135 12.69 -3.68 -3.78
CA ASP A 135 12.49 -3.28 -2.39
C ASP A 135 12.07 -1.81 -2.27
N ILE A 136 12.62 -0.92 -3.11
CA ILE A 136 12.47 0.54 -2.97
C ILE A 136 12.01 1.25 -4.26
N MET A 137 12.58 0.93 -5.42
CA MET A 137 12.33 1.75 -6.63
C MET A 137 10.92 1.54 -7.20
N GLN A 138 10.51 0.28 -7.35
CA GLN A 138 9.24 -0.11 -7.98
C GLN A 138 8.01 0.31 -7.16
N ASN A 139 8.17 0.42 -5.83
CA ASN A 139 7.11 0.83 -4.93
C ASN A 139 7.28 2.32 -4.53
N HIS A 140 8.09 2.62 -3.53
CA HIS A 140 8.20 3.89 -2.85
C HIS A 140 8.56 5.04 -3.79
N LEU A 141 9.62 4.87 -4.58
CA LEU A 141 10.06 5.95 -5.47
C LEU A 141 9.12 6.14 -6.66
N LEU A 142 8.54 5.05 -7.17
CA LEU A 142 7.54 5.15 -8.23
C LEU A 142 6.29 5.88 -7.75
N GLN A 143 5.82 5.61 -6.52
CA GLN A 143 4.68 6.31 -5.93
C GLN A 143 4.95 7.81 -5.77
N VAL A 144 6.12 8.18 -5.23
CA VAL A 144 6.54 9.58 -5.14
C VAL A 144 6.67 10.23 -6.52
N PHE A 145 7.23 9.51 -7.50
CA PHE A 145 7.33 9.98 -8.88
C PHE A 145 5.95 10.27 -9.48
N VAL A 146 4.98 9.36 -9.31
CA VAL A 146 3.61 9.55 -9.78
C VAL A 146 2.98 10.75 -9.10
N LEU A 147 3.16 10.94 -7.80
CA LEU A 147 2.69 12.14 -7.10
C LEU A 147 3.34 13.42 -7.63
N CYS A 148 4.60 13.39 -8.08
CA CYS A 148 5.25 14.53 -8.72
C CYS A 148 4.73 14.78 -10.14
N ALA A 149 4.49 13.71 -10.92
CA ALA A 149 4.24 13.78 -12.36
C ALA A 149 2.75 13.80 -12.76
N MET A 150 1.84 13.34 -11.89
CA MET A 150 0.41 13.27 -12.19
C MET A 150 -0.17 14.66 -12.49
N LYS A 151 -1.19 14.73 -13.35
CA LYS A 151 -1.94 15.97 -13.57
C LYS A 151 -2.45 16.48 -12.21
N ALA A 152 -2.33 17.78 -11.98
CA ALA A 152 -2.97 18.38 -10.82
C ALA A 152 -4.49 18.14 -10.92
N THR A 153 -5.03 17.47 -9.91
CA THR A 153 -6.45 17.18 -9.79
C THR A 153 -7.23 18.49 -9.74
N ASP A 154 -8.27 18.55 -10.57
CA ASP A 154 -9.28 19.60 -10.50
C ASP A 154 -10.14 19.26 -9.27
N VAL A 155 -10.25 20.20 -8.33
CA VAL A 155 -11.23 20.14 -7.23
C VAL A 155 -12.46 20.90 -7.69
#